data_AF-A0A817VVN8-F1
#
_entry.id   AF-A0A817VVN8-F1
#
_cell.length_a   1.000
_cell.length_b   1.000
_cell.length_c   1.000
_cell.angle_alpha   90.00
_cell.angle_beta   90.00
_cell.angle_gamma   90.00
#
_symmetry.space_group_name_H-M   'P 1'
#
loop_
_entity.id
_entity.type
_entity.pdbx_description
1 polymer ?
#
loop_
_entity_poly.entity_id
_entity_poly.type
_entity_poly.pdbx_seq_one_letter_code
_entity_poly.pdbx_strand_id
1 'polypeptide(L)'
;MFQQGKQSIGVSSQDRLMSTSFRYEVNKGKPDNSALRMQQSAQIEEAYFKQQKQLEQDKYEQFNAKWAEQSAWSNVALRESTVNKQRQQELLLLRKAHLTARRAALATLLQNEQQIYEQEFHSRGKALYKDMYQIDPQCTPLDLYR
;
A
#
# COMPACT_ATOMS: atom_id res chain seq x y z
N MET A 1 -72.34 2.75 -58.79
CA MET A 1 -73.11 3.14 -57.59
C MET A 1 -72.18 3.89 -56.64
N PHE A 2 -72.34 5.20 -56.48
CA PHE A 2 -71.87 5.93 -55.29
C PHE A 2 -72.85 7.08 -55.06
N GLN A 3 -73.65 6.99 -53.99
CA GLN A 3 -74.47 8.09 -53.50
C GLN A 3 -73.61 8.97 -52.59
N GLN A 4 -73.59 10.28 -52.86
CA GLN A 4 -73.06 11.30 -51.95
C GLN A 4 -74.17 11.73 -50.99
N GLY A 5 -73.95 11.51 -49.69
CA GLY A 5 -74.75 12.09 -48.61
C GLY A 5 -74.14 13.40 -48.14
N LYS A 6 -74.92 14.49 -48.18
CA LYS A 6 -74.61 15.78 -47.56
C LYS A 6 -74.71 15.67 -46.04
N GLN A 7 -73.77 16.27 -45.30
CA GLN A 7 -74.02 16.75 -43.95
C GLN A 7 -73.48 18.17 -43.79
N SER A 8 -74.37 19.05 -43.33
CA SER A 8 -74.16 20.47 -43.04
C SER A 8 -73.29 20.65 -41.80
N ILE A 9 -72.17 21.36 -41.93
CA ILE A 9 -71.35 21.80 -40.80
C ILE A 9 -71.98 23.09 -40.25
N GLY A 10 -72.80 22.95 -39.21
CA GLY A 10 -73.24 24.08 -38.39
C GLY A 10 -72.07 24.55 -37.54
N VAL A 11 -71.48 25.70 -37.88
CA VAL A 11 -70.47 26.36 -37.04
C VAL A 11 -71.20 27.03 -35.88
N SER A 12 -70.99 26.50 -34.67
CA SER A 12 -71.57 27.05 -33.45
C SER A 12 -70.99 28.45 -33.17
N SER A 13 -71.83 29.40 -32.76
CA SER A 13 -71.41 30.77 -32.47
C SER A 13 -70.52 30.88 -31.21
N GLN A 14 -70.40 29.80 -30.43
CA GLN A 14 -69.52 29.69 -29.27
C GLN A 14 -68.05 29.47 -29.66
N ASP A 15 -67.77 28.75 -30.75
CA ASP A 15 -66.39 28.52 -31.20
C ASP A 15 -65.72 29.80 -31.73
N ARG A 16 -66.50 30.71 -32.32
CA ARG A 16 -66.00 32.03 -32.74
C ARG A 16 -65.68 32.95 -31.56
N LEU A 17 -66.39 32.83 -30.44
CA LEU A 17 -66.13 33.62 -29.22
C LEU A 17 -64.87 33.17 -28.48
N MET A 18 -64.53 31.87 -28.55
CA MET A 18 -63.28 31.34 -27.99
C MET A 18 -62.04 31.66 -28.85
N SER A 19 -62.21 31.89 -30.16
CA SER A 19 -61.10 32.25 -31.04
C SER A 19 -60.62 33.70 -30.89
N THR A 20 -61.45 34.60 -30.37
CA THR A 20 -61.09 36.03 -30.22
C THR A 20 -60.48 36.34 -28.85
N SER A 21 -60.76 35.56 -27.81
CA SER A 21 -60.13 35.70 -26.48
C SER A 21 -58.66 35.27 -26.49
N PHE A 22 -58.32 34.20 -27.22
CA PHE A 22 -56.96 33.70 -27.32
C PHE A 22 -55.99 34.71 -27.96
N ARG A 23 -56.50 35.59 -28.84
CA ARG A 23 -55.69 36.58 -29.57
C ARG A 23 -55.33 37.81 -28.72
N TYR A 24 -56.07 38.06 -27.63
CA TYR A 24 -55.86 39.20 -26.75
C TYR A 24 -54.92 38.92 -25.57
N GLU A 25 -54.88 37.67 -25.08
CA GLU A 25 -54.00 37.30 -23.96
C GLU A 25 -52.54 37.16 -24.39
N VAL A 26 -52.28 36.69 -25.62
CA VAL A 26 -50.92 36.41 -26.11
C VAL A 26 -50.16 37.70 -26.50
N ASN A 27 -50.86 38.78 -26.83
CA ASN A 27 -50.25 40.01 -27.37
C ASN A 27 -50.03 41.14 -26.35
N LYS A 28 -50.36 40.95 -25.06
CA LYS A 28 -50.13 41.95 -24.00
C LYS A 28 -49.26 41.46 -22.84
N GLY A 29 -48.80 40.21 -22.85
CA GLY A 29 -47.87 39.70 -21.86
C GLY A 29 -46.44 40.11 -22.22
N LYS A 30 -45.78 40.92 -21.39
CA LYS A 30 -44.30 41.00 -21.43
C LYS A 30 -43.76 39.56 -21.35
N PRO A 31 -42.74 39.18 -22.13
CA PRO A 31 -42.18 37.83 -22.03
C PRO A 31 -41.84 37.56 -20.57
N ASP A 32 -42.34 36.43 -20.06
CA ASP A 32 -42.24 36.08 -18.65
C ASP A 32 -40.78 35.74 -18.32
N ASN A 33 -39.98 36.78 -18.09
CA ASN A 33 -38.55 36.72 -17.77
C ASN A 33 -38.29 35.93 -16.47
N SER A 34 -39.33 35.63 -15.69
CA SER A 34 -39.24 34.80 -14.49
C SER A 34 -38.85 33.36 -14.83
N ALA A 35 -39.47 32.76 -15.85
CA ALA A 35 -39.18 31.40 -16.29
C ALA A 35 -37.76 31.26 -16.85
N LEU A 36 -37.30 32.26 -17.62
CA LEU A 36 -35.93 32.28 -18.15
C LEU A 36 -34.89 32.40 -17.04
N ARG A 37 -35.15 33.22 -16.01
CA ARG A 37 -34.27 33.36 -14.84
C ARG A 37 -34.26 32.10 -13.98
N MET A 38 -35.40 31.44 -13.78
CA MET A 38 -35.46 30.17 -13.05
C MET A 38 -34.71 29.05 -13.77
N GLN A 39 -34.76 29.03 -15.11
CA GLN A 39 -33.99 28.05 -15.89
C GLN A 39 -32.48 28.32 -15.79
N GLN A 40 -32.07 29.58 -15.85
CA GLN A 40 -30.66 29.97 -15.68
C GLN A 40 -30.15 29.67 -14.26
N SER A 41 -30.95 29.93 -13.22
CA SER A 41 -30.55 29.62 -11.84
C SER A 41 -30.44 28.11 -11.62
N ALA A 42 -31.37 27.32 -12.15
CA ALA A 42 -31.32 25.86 -12.07
C ALA A 42 -30.08 25.28 -12.76
N GLN A 43 -29.68 25.83 -13.92
CA GLN A 43 -28.45 25.43 -14.61
C GLN A 43 -27.18 25.77 -13.81
N ILE A 44 -27.16 26.93 -13.16
CA ILE A 44 -26.03 27.35 -12.30
C ILE A 44 -25.93 26.44 -11.07
N GLU A 45 -27.05 26.14 -10.42
CA GLU A 45 -27.10 25.22 -9.28
C GLU A 45 -26.64 23.80 -9.67
N GLU A 46 -27.08 23.29 -10.82
CA GLU A 46 -26.66 21.98 -11.33
C GLU A 46 -25.16 21.94 -11.65
N ALA A 47 -24.62 23.01 -12.25
CA ALA A 47 -23.19 23.14 -12.52
C ALA A 47 -22.37 23.20 -11.22
N TYR A 48 -22.84 23.94 -10.22
CA TYR A 48 -22.21 24.02 -8.91
C TYR A 48 -22.20 22.65 -8.20
N PHE A 49 -23.32 21.94 -8.20
CA PHE A 49 -23.40 20.59 -7.63
C PHE A 49 -22.45 19.60 -8.32
N LYS A 50 -22.36 19.65 -9.65
CA LYS A 50 -21.41 18.81 -10.42
C LYS A 50 -19.97 19.14 -10.03
N GLN A 51 -19.62 20.42 -9.94
CA GLN A 51 -18.28 20.85 -9.54
C GLN A 51 -17.94 20.42 -8.12
N GLN A 52 -18.88 20.56 -7.18
CA GLN A 52 -18.68 20.15 -5.79
C GLN A 52 -18.46 18.63 -5.68
N LYS A 53 -19.26 17.84 -6.39
CA LYS A 53 -19.10 16.39 -6.44
C LYS A 53 -17.74 15.98 -7.04
N GLN A 54 -17.31 16.67 -8.10
CA GLN A 54 -15.99 16.45 -8.70
C GLN A 54 -14.87 16.73 -7.69
N LEU A 55 -14.93 17.86 -6.98
CA LEU A 55 -13.93 18.21 -5.96
C LEU A 55 -13.88 17.23 -4.80
N GLU A 56 -15.02 16.67 -4.39
CA GLU A 56 -15.07 15.61 -3.37
C GLU A 56 -14.42 14.31 -3.86
N GLN A 57 -14.66 13.93 -5.11
CA GLN A 57 -14.00 12.78 -5.74
C GLN A 57 -12.48 13.00 -5.83
N ASP A 58 -12.04 14.15 -6.33
CA ASP A 58 -10.62 14.49 -6.45
C ASP A 58 -9.92 14.47 -5.08
N LYS A 59 -10.57 14.99 -4.03
CA LYS A 59 -10.03 14.94 -2.66
C LYS A 59 -9.88 13.51 -2.16
N TYR A 60 -10.86 12.67 -2.42
CA TYR A 60 -10.83 11.26 -2.02
C TYR A 60 -9.73 10.50 -2.75
N GLU A 61 -9.58 10.70 -4.05
CA GLU A 61 -8.51 10.10 -4.85
C GLU A 61 -7.13 10.57 -4.40
N GLN A 62 -6.96 11.86 -4.13
CA GLN A 62 -5.71 12.41 -3.59
C GLN A 62 -5.37 11.83 -2.21
N PHE A 63 -6.37 11.65 -1.35
CA PHE A 63 -6.17 11.01 -0.05
C PHE A 63 -5.70 9.57 -0.22
N ASN A 64 -6.37 8.79 -1.08
CA ASN A 64 -6.00 7.42 -1.36
C ASN A 64 -4.59 7.31 -1.97
N ALA A 65 -4.22 8.21 -2.87
CA ALA A 65 -2.89 8.26 -3.46
C ALA A 65 -1.81 8.55 -2.39
N LYS A 66 -2.04 9.55 -1.52
CA LYS A 66 -1.11 9.86 -0.42
C LYS A 66 -0.98 8.71 0.57
N TRP A 67 -2.11 8.07 0.90
CA TRP A 67 -2.13 6.91 1.78
C TRP A 67 -1.34 5.73 1.17
N ALA A 68 -1.59 5.44 -0.10
CA ALA A 68 -0.88 4.39 -0.83
C ALA A 68 0.63 4.66 -0.87
N GLU A 69 1.04 5.89 -1.18
CA GLU A 69 2.45 6.28 -1.18
C GLU A 69 3.10 6.10 0.20
N GLN A 70 2.50 6.64 1.26
CA GLN A 70 3.01 6.49 2.63
C GLN A 70 3.10 5.01 3.05
N SER A 71 2.09 4.21 2.68
CA SER A 71 2.09 2.78 2.95
C SER A 71 3.22 2.04 2.22
N ALA A 72 3.53 2.43 0.98
CA ALA A 72 4.61 1.86 0.19
C ALA A 72 5.98 2.18 0.81
N TRP A 73 6.22 3.43 1.18
CA TRP A 73 7.45 3.86 1.88
C TRP A 73 7.63 3.10 3.20
N SER A 74 6.57 2.99 4.00
CA SER A 74 6.60 2.22 5.25
C SER A 74 6.93 0.74 5.01
N ASN A 75 6.36 0.15 3.96
CA ASN A 75 6.62 -1.25 3.59
C ASN A 75 8.09 -1.44 3.18
N VAL A 76 8.66 -0.53 2.38
CA VAL A 76 10.06 -0.59 1.97
C VAL A 76 10.98 -0.48 3.19
N ALA A 77 10.76 0.50 4.06
CA ALA A 77 11.56 0.67 5.27
C ALA A 77 11.49 -0.57 6.19
N LEU A 78 10.32 -1.18 6.33
CA LEU A 78 10.16 -2.41 7.10
C LEU A 78 10.93 -3.58 6.45
N ARG A 79 10.82 -3.76 5.13
CA ARG A 79 11.56 -4.78 4.39
C ARG A 79 13.06 -4.60 4.58
N GLU A 80 13.59 -3.40 4.38
CA GLU A 80 15.00 -3.09 4.58
C GLU A 80 15.46 -3.39 6.03
N SER A 81 14.65 -3.02 7.02
CA SER A 81 14.93 -3.34 8.43
C SER A 81 15.02 -4.85 8.66
N THR A 82 14.08 -5.63 8.12
CA THR A 82 14.08 -7.09 8.26
C THR A 82 15.28 -7.74 7.58
N VAL A 83 15.62 -7.31 6.37
CA VAL A 83 16.80 -7.80 5.63
C VAL A 83 18.09 -7.47 6.38
N ASN A 84 18.21 -6.27 6.93
CA ASN A 84 19.39 -5.88 7.71
C ASN A 84 19.53 -6.70 8.99
N LYS A 85 18.42 -6.99 9.69
CA LYS A 85 18.44 -7.86 10.88
C LYS A 85 18.87 -9.28 10.52
N GLN A 86 18.36 -9.85 9.43
CA GLN A 86 18.77 -11.17 8.96
C GLN A 86 20.25 -11.20 8.62
N ARG A 87 20.75 -10.22 7.85
CA ARG A 87 22.18 -10.10 7.52
C ARG A 87 23.05 -10.00 8.77
N GLN A 88 22.65 -9.24 9.78
CA GLN A 88 23.40 -9.14 11.04
C GLN A 88 23.46 -10.50 11.77
N GLN A 89 22.36 -11.25 11.80
CA GLN A 89 22.33 -12.60 12.39
C GLN A 89 23.24 -13.57 11.61
N GLU A 90 23.21 -13.54 10.29
CA GLU A 90 24.10 -14.33 9.44
C GLU A 90 25.58 -14.01 9.71
N LEU A 91 25.94 -12.73 9.81
CA LEU A 91 27.30 -12.31 10.15
C LEU A 91 27.75 -12.81 11.53
N LEU A 92 26.86 -12.81 12.52
CA LEU A 92 27.15 -13.35 13.85
C LEU A 92 27.40 -14.86 13.80
N LEU A 93 26.59 -15.60 13.04
CA LEU A 93 26.76 -17.04 12.84
C LEU A 93 28.08 -17.35 12.11
N LEU A 94 28.40 -16.61 11.05
CA LEU A 94 29.67 -16.74 10.33
C LEU A 94 30.86 -16.47 11.24
N ARG A 95 30.79 -15.43 12.09
CA ARG A 95 31.86 -15.13 13.05
C ARG A 95 32.04 -16.26 14.07
N LYS A 96 30.94 -16.83 14.58
CA LYS A 96 30.99 -17.99 15.47
C LYS A 96 31.63 -19.19 14.76
N ALA A 97 31.19 -19.51 13.55
CA ALA A 97 31.72 -20.61 12.75
C ALA A 97 33.23 -20.46 12.46
N HIS A 98 33.67 -19.24 12.14
CA HIS A 98 35.09 -18.96 11.93
C HIS A 98 35.92 -19.16 13.20
N LEU A 99 35.43 -18.70 14.36
CA LEU A 99 36.11 -18.91 15.63
C LEU A 99 36.17 -20.40 15.99
N THR A 100 35.10 -21.16 15.77
CA THR A 100 35.11 -22.61 16.02
C THR A 100 36.08 -23.33 15.11
N ALA A 101 36.15 -22.97 13.82
CA ALA A 101 37.11 -23.53 12.88
C ALA A 101 38.56 -23.24 13.31
N ARG A 102 38.85 -22.00 13.72
CA ARG A 102 40.18 -21.63 14.23
C ARG A 102 40.54 -22.39 15.50
N ARG A 103 39.60 -22.57 16.42
CA ARG A 103 39.81 -23.36 17.65
C ARG A 103 40.07 -24.82 17.34
N ALA A 104 39.32 -25.41 16.41
CA ALA A 104 39.53 -26.79 15.98
C ALA A 104 40.93 -26.97 15.35
N ALA A 105 41.34 -26.04 14.47
CA ALA A 105 42.68 -26.06 13.90
C ALA A 105 43.78 -25.92 14.97
N LEU A 106 43.62 -25.02 15.94
CA LEU A 106 44.57 -24.89 17.06
C LEU A 106 44.64 -26.16 17.91
N ALA A 107 43.50 -26.78 18.22
CA ALA A 107 43.46 -28.04 18.97
C ALA A 107 44.22 -29.15 18.23
N THR A 108 44.07 -29.26 16.90
CA THR A 108 44.82 -30.23 16.11
C THR A 108 46.32 -29.97 16.11
N LEU A 109 46.75 -28.70 16.06
CA LEU A 109 48.17 -28.36 16.11
C LEU A 109 48.78 -28.68 17.48
N LEU A 110 48.10 -28.30 18.56
CA LEU A 110 48.55 -28.60 19.93
C LEU A 110 48.62 -30.10 20.19
N GLN A 111 47.66 -30.86 19.68
CA GLN A 111 47.67 -32.32 19.80
C GLN A 111 48.86 -32.93 19.06
N ASN A 112 49.16 -32.44 17.84
CA ASN A 112 50.32 -32.89 17.08
C ASN A 112 51.64 -32.54 17.78
N GLU A 113 51.77 -31.31 18.29
CA GLU A 113 52.94 -30.88 19.07
C GLU A 113 53.12 -31.75 20.32
N GLN A 114 52.05 -32.01 21.06
CA GLN A 114 52.08 -32.87 22.24
C GLN A 114 52.56 -34.28 21.90
N GLN A 115 52.10 -34.85 20.77
CA GLN A 115 52.56 -36.17 20.31
C GLN A 115 54.05 -36.17 19.97
N ILE A 116 54.54 -35.13 19.29
CA ILE A 116 55.97 -34.98 18.96
C ILE A 116 56.80 -34.90 20.24
N TYR A 117 56.43 -34.01 21.17
CA TYR A 117 57.15 -33.87 22.43
C TYR A 117 57.13 -35.17 23.25
N GLU A 118 55.98 -35.84 23.33
CA GLU A 118 55.89 -37.12 24.04
C GLU A 118 56.88 -38.14 23.46
N GLN A 119 57.00 -38.25 22.13
CA GLN A 119 57.99 -39.13 21.49
C GLN A 119 59.44 -38.73 21.84
N GLU A 120 59.75 -37.44 21.83
CA GLU A 120 61.08 -36.93 22.20
C GLU A 120 61.41 -37.20 23.67
N PHE A 121 60.46 -37.03 24.58
CA PHE A 121 60.65 -37.34 26.00
C PHE A 121 60.85 -38.83 26.23
N HIS A 122 60.07 -39.67 25.55
CA HIS A 122 60.21 -41.13 25.62
C HIS A 122 61.59 -41.59 25.16
N SER A 123 62.15 -40.95 24.12
CA SER A 123 63.52 -41.24 23.67
C SER A 123 64.59 -40.98 24.74
N ARG A 124 64.27 -40.14 25.74
CA ARG A 124 65.13 -39.79 26.88
C ARG A 124 64.77 -40.55 28.16
N GLY A 125 63.88 -41.54 28.09
CA GLY A 125 63.39 -42.30 29.25
C GLY A 125 62.49 -41.49 30.21
N LYS A 126 61.90 -40.39 29.73
CA LYS A 126 60.98 -39.51 30.47
C LYS A 126 59.60 -39.54 29.80
N ALA A 127 58.55 -39.11 30.51
CA ALA A 127 57.20 -38.99 29.95
C ALA A 127 56.55 -37.69 30.43
N LEU A 128 55.65 -37.12 29.62
CA LEU A 128 54.86 -35.97 30.05
C LEU A 128 53.78 -36.39 31.06
N TYR A 129 53.53 -35.52 32.03
CA TYR A 129 52.45 -35.71 33.00
C TYR A 129 51.09 -35.60 32.28
N LYS A 130 50.23 -36.61 32.43
CA LYS A 130 49.02 -36.78 31.61
C LYS A 130 47.70 -36.29 32.24
N ASP A 131 47.68 -35.80 33.47
CA ASP A 131 46.41 -35.63 34.18
C ASP A 131 45.82 -34.21 34.22
N MET A 132 44.52 -34.21 33.88
CA MET A 132 43.43 -33.27 34.21
C MET A 132 43.33 -31.90 33.51
N TYR A 133 43.41 -31.89 32.19
CA TYR A 133 42.63 -30.92 31.41
C TYR A 133 41.65 -31.66 30.51
N GLN A 134 40.61 -32.23 31.11
CA GLN A 134 39.35 -32.36 30.38
C GLN A 134 38.89 -30.92 30.14
N ILE A 135 39.32 -30.33 29.01
CA ILE A 135 38.71 -29.12 28.52
C ILE A 135 37.29 -29.55 28.20
N ASP A 136 36.35 -29.19 29.08
CA ASP A 136 34.94 -29.44 28.82
C ASP A 136 34.66 -28.97 27.39
N PRO A 137 34.14 -29.83 26.51
CA PRO A 137 33.82 -29.43 25.13
C PRO A 137 32.76 -28.31 25.09
N GLN A 138 32.16 -28.00 26.25
CA GLN A 138 31.18 -26.96 26.52
C GLN A 138 31.78 -25.66 27.09
N CYS A 139 33.07 -25.60 27.46
CA CYS A 139 33.67 -24.39 28.05
C CYS A 139 33.81 -23.28 26.99
N THR A 140 32.76 -22.46 26.88
CA THR A 140 32.84 -21.17 26.18
C THR A 140 33.60 -20.17 27.06
N PRO A 141 34.53 -19.36 26.51
CA PRO A 141 35.29 -18.37 27.29
C PRO A 141 34.48 -17.12 27.70
N LEU A 142 33.16 -17.26 27.84
CA LEU A 142 32.30 -16.20 28.39
C LEU A 142 32.31 -16.18 29.93
N ASP A 143 32.77 -17.26 30.57
CA ASP A 143 32.86 -17.33 32.04
C ASP A 143 34.21 -16.84 32.60
N LEU A 144 35.18 -16.51 31.73
CA LEU A 144 36.50 -15.96 32.12
C LEU A 144 36.57 -14.43 32.07
N TYR A 145 35.48 -13.76 31.69
CA TYR A 145 35.37 -12.30 31.65
C TYR A 145 34.13 -11.81 32.42
N ARG A 146 33.95 -12.30 33.65
CA ARG A 146 33.08 -11.68 34.67
C ARG A 146 33.93 -11.14 35.81
#